data_AF-A0A7Y2P2Z8-F1
#
_entry.id   AF-A0A7Y2P2Z8-F1
#
_cell.length_a   1.000
_cell.length_b   1.000
_cell.length_c   1.000
_cell.angle_alpha   90.00
_cell.angle_beta   90.00
_cell.angle_gamma   90.00
#
_symmetry.space_group_name_H-M   'P 1'
#
loop_
_entity.id
_entity.type
_entity.pdbx_description
1 polymer ?
#
loop_
_entity_poly.entity_id
_entity_poly.type
_entity_poly.pdbx_seq_one_letter_code
_entity_poly.pdbx_strand_id
1 'polypeptide(L)' 'VLIELELKLKPVLGKNIPKQQVDLNLFEEKLLNILDSEALQNDKIAAEAELSTSDCLVHLLSLEFKGMIKQLPGKMFALL' A
#
# COMPACT_ATOMS: atom_id res chain seq x y z
N VAL A 1 -13.41 -20.06 -16.84
CA VAL A 1 -13.23 -18.59 -16.92
C VAL A 1 -13.44 -18.07 -15.52
N LEU A 2 -12.42 -17.42 -14.94
CA LEU A 2 -12.26 -17.08 -13.52
C LEU A 2 -13.57 -16.61 -12.86
N ILE A 3 -14.18 -17.52 -12.11
CA ILE A 3 -15.06 -17.22 -10.99
C ILE A 3 -14.16 -16.82 -9.82
N GLU A 4 -14.70 -16.07 -8.86
CA GLU A 4 -14.09 -15.70 -7.58
C GLU A 4 -13.20 -14.46 -7.59
N LEU A 5 -13.82 -13.32 -7.31
CA LEU A 5 -13.30 -12.30 -6.38
C LEU A 5 -14.45 -11.35 -6.01
N GLU A 6 -15.54 -11.91 -5.47
CA GLU A 6 -16.51 -11.18 -4.66
C GLU A 6 -15.89 -10.84 -3.30
N LEU A 7 -14.89 -9.94 -3.25
CA LEU A 7 -14.47 -9.35 -1.98
C LEU A 7 -15.42 -8.21 -1.61
N LYS A 8 -16.63 -8.60 -1.19
CA LYS A 8 -17.51 -7.78 -0.35
C LYS A 8 -16.88 -7.65 1.03
N LEU A 9 -15.92 -6.76 1.19
CA LEU A 9 -15.46 -6.35 2.52
C LEU A 9 -15.80 -4.87 2.72
N LYS A 10 -16.99 -4.64 3.28
CA LYS A 10 -17.28 -3.39 3.98
C LYS A 10 -16.49 -3.47 5.30
N PRO A 11 -15.53 -2.58 5.57
CA PRO A 11 -14.86 -2.60 6.87
C PRO A 11 -15.90 -2.23 7.93
N VAL A 12 -16.21 -3.20 8.78
CA VAL A 12 -17.04 -2.98 9.97
C VAL A 12 -16.14 -2.25 10.96
N LEU A 13 -16.29 -0.92 10.99
CA LEU A 13 -15.59 -0.01 11.91
C LEU A 13 -15.64 -0.58 13.34
N GLY A 14 -14.47 -0.88 13.92
CA GLY A 14 -14.36 -1.17 15.35
C GLY A 14 -13.93 -2.58 15.78
N LYS A 15 -13.26 -3.37 14.93
CA LYS A 15 -12.56 -4.58 15.41
C LYS A 15 -11.06 -4.38 15.32
N ASN A 16 -10.38 -4.55 16.46
CA ASN A 16 -8.93 -4.71 16.57
C ASN A 16 -8.54 -5.91 15.68
N ILE A 17 -8.18 -5.62 14.43
CA ILE A 17 -7.72 -6.64 13.49
C ILE A 17 -6.38 -7.08 14.08
N PRO A 18 -6.21 -8.36 14.47
CA PRO A 18 -4.90 -8.84 14.86
C PRO A 18 -3.99 -8.55 13.67
N LYS A 19 -3.02 -7.64 13.85
CA LYS A 19 -2.09 -7.24 12.80
C LYS A 19 -1.52 -8.53 12.24
N GLN A 20 -1.96 -8.90 11.03
CA GLN A 20 -1.35 -9.97 10.29
C GLN A 20 0.12 -9.58 10.24
N GLN A 21 1.00 -10.43 10.79
CA GLN A 21 2.42 -10.15 10.88
C GLN A 21 2.97 -10.32 9.47
N VAL A 22 2.69 -9.32 8.62
CA VAL A 22 3.24 -9.20 7.29
C VAL A 22 4.71 -8.89 7.51
N ASP A 23 5.59 -9.77 7.02
CA ASP A 23 7.01 -9.49 6.97
C ASP A 23 7.23 -8.29 6.03
N LEU A 24 7.41 -7.13 6.64
CA LEU A 24 7.72 -5.89 5.96
C LEU A 24 9.23 -5.68 6.00
N ASN A 25 9.81 -5.33 4.87
CA ASN A 25 11.18 -4.84 4.80
C ASN A 25 11.24 -3.39 5.30
N LEU A 26 12.44 -2.93 5.68
CA LEU A 26 12.70 -1.58 6.18
C LEU A 26 12.24 -0.49 5.18
N PHE A 27 12.34 -0.76 3.88
CA PHE A 27 11.82 0.13 2.83
C PHE A 27 10.29 0.16 2.78
N GLU A 28 9.65 -1.00 2.94
CA GLU A 28 8.19 -1.11 2.92
C GLU A 28 7.59 -0.42 4.14
N GLU A 29 8.18 -0.57 5.33
CA GLU A 29 7.78 0.16 6.53
C GLU A 29 7.94 1.68 6.33
N LYS A 30 9.05 2.14 5.74
CA LYS A 30 9.26 3.56 5.41
C LYS A 30 8.15 4.09 4.48
N LEU A 31 7.81 3.33 3.44
CA LEU A 31 6.76 3.72 2.48
C LEU A 31 5.38 3.79 3.13
N LEU A 32 5.05 2.85 4.02
CA LEU A 32 3.78 2.87 4.75
C LEU A 32 3.70 4.08 5.68
N ASN A 33 4.80 4.44 6.36
CA ASN A 33 4.85 5.64 7.20
C ASN A 33 4.66 6.94 6.38
N ILE A 34 5.19 7.00 5.16
CA ILE A 34 4.99 8.14 4.25
C ILE A 34 3.52 8.23 3.80
N LEU A 35 2.90 7.08 3.54
CA LEU A 35 1.50 6.97 3.08
C LEU A 35 0.45 7.08 4.21
N ASP A 36 0.88 7.13 5.49
CA ASP A 36 -0.01 7.22 6.66
C ASP A 36 -0.82 8.53 6.71
N SER A 37 -0.29 9.60 6.12
CA SER A 37 -0.93 10.91 6.15
C SER A 37 -2.00 11.09 5.08
N GLU A 38 -1.68 10.79 3.82
CA GLU A 38 -2.59 10.99 2.69
C GLU A 38 -2.20 10.14 1.47
N ALA A 39 -3.10 10.10 0.48
CA ALA A 39 -2.76 9.49 -0.80
C ALA A 39 -1.69 10.33 -1.51
N LEU A 40 -0.61 9.70 -1.97
CA LEU A 40 0.51 10.39 -2.61
C LEU A 40 0.84 9.80 -3.99
N GLN A 41 1.44 10.61 -4.86
CA GLN A 41 1.94 10.13 -6.16
C GLN A 41 3.25 9.36 -5.99
N ASN A 42 3.50 8.38 -6.85
CA ASN A 42 4.75 7.61 -6.85
C ASN A 42 6.00 8.50 -6.82
N ASP A 43 6.03 9.58 -7.60
CA ASP A 43 7.17 10.50 -7.64
C ASP A 43 7.44 11.18 -6.30
N LYS A 44 6.39 11.59 -5.58
CA LYS A 44 6.52 12.20 -4.24
C LYS A 44 6.99 11.18 -3.21
N ILE A 45 6.40 9.97 -3.26
CA ILE A 45 6.76 8.89 -2.36
C ILE A 45 8.23 8.49 -2.59
N ALA A 46 8.67 8.37 -3.84
CA ALA A 46 10.04 8.04 -4.20
C ALA A 46 11.02 9.11 -3.72
N ALA A 47 10.66 10.41 -3.87
CA ALA A 47 11.47 11.51 -3.39
C ALA A 47 11.64 11.50 -1.85
N GLU A 48 10.54 11.29 -1.11
CA GLU A 48 10.55 11.24 0.37
C GLU A 48 11.22 9.96 0.90
N ALA A 49 11.07 8.85 0.17
CA ALA A 49 11.72 7.59 0.49
C ALA A 49 13.21 7.59 0.13
N GLU A 50 13.69 8.59 -0.61
CA GLU A 50 15.04 8.65 -1.19
C GLU A 50 15.35 7.42 -2.07
N LEU A 51 14.34 6.95 -2.81
CA LEU A 51 14.42 5.81 -3.71
C LEU A 51 14.29 6.25 -5.16
N SER A 52 14.80 5.43 -6.08
CA SER A 52 14.47 5.63 -7.49
C SER A 52 12.98 5.37 -7.71
N THR A 53 12.38 6.07 -8.69
CA THR A 53 10.96 5.92 -9.04
C THR A 53 10.61 4.48 -9.42
N SER A 54 11.59 3.73 -9.96
CA SER A 54 11.44 2.33 -10.34
C SER A 54 11.47 1.41 -9.12
N ASP A 55 12.42 1.60 -8.20
CA ASP A 55 12.53 0.79 -6.98
C ASP A 55 11.34 1.03 -6.05
N CYS A 56 10.94 2.29 -5.90
CA CYS A 56 9.74 2.67 -5.15
C CYS A 56 8.51 1.96 -5.69
N LEU A 57 8.34 1.91 -7.02
CA LEU A 57 7.20 1.24 -7.64
C LEU A 57 7.20 -0.27 -7.39
N VAL A 58 8.37 -0.93 -7.40
CA VAL A 58 8.48 -2.37 -7.05
C VAL A 58 8.01 -2.62 -5.61
N HIS A 59 8.42 -1.77 -4.67
CA HIS A 59 7.98 -1.90 -3.27
C HIS A 59 6.50 -1.57 -3.09
N LEU A 60 5.98 -0.55 -3.77
CA LEU A 60 4.55 -0.19 -3.72
C LEU A 60 3.67 -1.32 -4.28
N LEU A 61 4.04 -1.92 -5.41
CA LEU A 61 3.34 -3.09 -5.93
C LEU A 61 3.40 -4.27 -4.94
N SER A 62 4.55 -4.51 -4.31
CA SER A 62 4.67 -5.56 -3.29
C SER A 62 3.73 -5.31 -2.11
N LEU A 63 3.64 -4.06 -1.63
CA LEU A 63 2.69 -3.64 -0.59
C LEU A 63 1.23 -3.77 -1.02
N GLU A 64 0.92 -3.52 -2.30
CA GLU A 64 -0.42 -3.71 -2.86
C GLU A 64 -0.80 -5.19 -2.89
N PHE A 65 0.11 -6.07 -3.34
CA PHE A 65 -0.10 -7.52 -3.29
C PHE A 65 -0.24 -8.05 -1.86
N LYS A 66 0.45 -7.43 -0.90
CA LYS A 66 0.30 -7.70 0.55
C LYS A 66 -1.00 -7.15 1.14
N GLY A 67 -1.77 -6.36 0.39
CA GLY A 67 -3.03 -5.78 0.85
C GLY A 67 -2.86 -4.63 1.85
N MET A 68 -1.72 -3.92 1.82
CA MET A 68 -1.43 -2.79 2.72
C MET A 68 -1.77 -1.43 2.10
N ILE A 69 -1.66 -1.33 0.77
CA ILE A 69 -1.97 -0.12 0.01
C ILE A 69 -2.88 -0.44 -1.17
N LYS A 70 -3.49 0.59 -1.75
CA LYS A 70 -4.22 0.52 -3.01
C LYS A 70 -3.74 1.61 -3.97
N GLN A 71 -3.72 1.29 -5.25
CA GLN A 71 -3.56 2.29 -6.30
C GLN A 71 -4.89 2.98 -6.62
N LEU A 72 -4.85 4.30 -6.73
CA LEU A 72 -5.96 5.17 -7.11
C LEU A 72 -5.72 5.77 -8.51
N PRO A 73 -6.78 6.20 -9.21
CA PRO A 73 -6.65 6.91 -10.47
C PRO A 73 -5.71 8.12 -10.33
N GLY A 74 -4.90 8.37 -11.36
CA GLY A 74 -3.91 9.46 -11.34
C GLY A 74 -2.53 9.09 -10.76
N LYS A 75 -2.20 7.78 -10.71
CA LYS A 75 -0.94 7.24 -10.16
C LYS A 75 -0.71 7.58 -8.69
N MET A 76 -1.81 7.62 -7.94
CA MET A 76 -1.82 7.90 -6.52
C MET A 76 -1.85 6.57 -5.77
N PHE A 77 -1.18 6.50 -4.63
CA PHE A 77 -1.18 5.35 -3.73
C PHE A 77 -1.71 5.80 -2.38
N ALA A 78 -2.52 4.97 -1.74
CA ALA A 78 -3.09 5.23 -0.42
C ALA A 78 -3.09 3.95 0.41
N LEU A 79 -3.03 4.08 1.73
CA LEU A 79 -3.28 2.94 2.61
C LEU A 79 -4.69 2.37 2.42
N LEU A 80 -4.83 1.07 2.66
CA LEU A 80 -6.11 0.35 2.59
C LEU A 80 -6.97 0.54 3.85
#